data_AF-A0A8C2ZJ71-F1
#
_entry.id   AF-A0A8C2ZJ71-F1
#
_cell.length_a   1.000
_cell.length_b   1.000
_cell.length_c   1.000
_cell.angle_alpha   90.00
_cell.angle_beta   90.00
_cell.angle_gamma   90.00
#
_symmetry.space_group_name_H-M   'P 1'
#
loop_
_entity.id
_entity.type
_entity.pdbx_description
1 polymer ?
#
loop_
_entity_poly.entity_id
_entity_poly.type
_entity_poly.pdbx_seq_one_letter_code
_entity_poly.pdbx_strand_id
1 'polypeptide(L)'
;LTVSTLLPPHSSLPFIHAVWWHFYVDSNTEAVADEGFKLGCISCKRRGEVKATAFVKWSFKASDENKFADLFIYQNGRADIIDSRFSDRLHWNGSKKTDDLQDGSILILNVTFNDSGTYMCTFNPHRHHISDCMSLSVSLVTRGLASILSEVMMYVSIIGLQVWLVIEMIYCYRKISAAGEEALRESAAEYLAIASESKDHCAGVQVAE
;
A
#
# COMPACT_ATOMS: atom_id res chain seq x y z
N LEU A 1 13.76 -33.45 -31.24
CA LEU A 1 14.98 -32.89 -30.60
C LEU A 1 14.92 -33.23 -29.11
N THR A 2 16.06 -33.53 -28.50
CA THR A 2 16.16 -34.29 -27.24
C THR A 2 15.99 -33.45 -25.98
N VAL A 3 15.09 -33.88 -25.10
CA VAL A 3 15.14 -33.56 -23.66
C VAL A 3 15.66 -34.82 -22.95
N SER A 4 16.93 -34.80 -22.53
CA SER A 4 17.56 -35.96 -21.89
C SER A 4 17.23 -36.02 -20.40
N THR A 5 16.75 -37.17 -19.95
CA THR A 5 16.46 -37.47 -18.55
C THR A 5 17.71 -37.84 -17.77
N LEU A 6 17.87 -37.32 -16.55
CA LEU A 6 18.78 -37.86 -15.53
C LEU A 6 18.10 -37.79 -14.15
N LEU A 7 17.46 -38.89 -13.75
CA LEU A 7 17.37 -39.30 -12.34
C LEU A 7 18.65 -40.11 -12.02
N PRO A 8 19.20 -40.00 -10.81
CA PRO A 8 18.89 -41.02 -9.79
C PRO A 8 18.95 -40.46 -8.34
N PRO A 9 18.85 -41.29 -7.29
CA PRO A 9 17.76 -42.21 -6.99
C PRO A 9 17.13 -41.92 -5.60
N HIS A 10 16.21 -42.75 -5.14
CA HIS A 10 15.61 -42.66 -3.81
C HIS A 10 16.65 -42.63 -2.66
N SER A 11 16.51 -41.65 -1.77
CA SER A 11 16.70 -41.88 -0.33
C SER A 11 15.60 -41.15 0.44
N SER A 12 14.98 -41.86 1.39
CA SER A 12 13.76 -41.41 2.05
C SER A 12 14.05 -40.68 3.36
N LEU A 13 13.80 -39.37 3.40
CA LEU A 13 13.55 -38.61 4.62
C LEU A 13 12.51 -37.52 4.29
N PRO A 14 11.51 -37.27 5.15
CA PRO A 14 10.58 -36.16 4.94
C PRO A 14 11.33 -34.86 5.18
N PHE A 15 11.75 -34.19 4.10
CA PHE A 15 12.20 -32.81 4.19
C PHE A 15 11.01 -31.95 4.63
N ILE A 16 10.94 -31.71 5.93
CA ILE A 16 10.28 -30.53 6.48
C ILE A 16 11.04 -29.35 5.88
N HIS A 17 10.56 -28.85 4.73
CA HIS A 17 10.84 -27.51 4.27
C HIS A 17 10.24 -26.58 5.32
N ALA A 18 11.02 -26.34 6.37
CA ALA A 18 10.83 -25.21 7.25
C ALA A 18 10.97 -23.99 6.36
N VAL A 19 9.84 -23.49 5.86
CA VAL A 19 9.73 -22.15 5.30
C VAL A 19 10.22 -21.24 6.41
N TRP A 20 11.42 -20.69 6.24
CA TRP A 20 11.99 -19.76 7.19
C TRP A 20 11.24 -18.45 7.02
N TRP A 21 10.14 -18.31 7.75
CA TRP A 21 9.39 -17.07 7.89
C TRP A 21 10.25 -16.02 8.59
N HIS A 22 11.19 -15.42 7.84
CA HIS A 22 11.82 -14.16 8.24
C HIS A 22 10.75 -13.09 8.24
N PHE A 23 10.13 -12.87 9.40
CA PHE A 23 9.29 -11.72 9.68
C PHE A 23 10.17 -10.47 9.77
N TYR A 24 10.63 -9.99 8.61
CA TYR A 24 11.13 -8.65 8.41
C TYR A 24 9.93 -7.70 8.53
N VAL A 25 9.92 -6.84 9.55
CA VAL A 25 8.86 -5.84 9.76
C VAL A 25 9.11 -4.68 8.83
N ASP A 26 8.28 -4.52 7.79
CA ASP A 26 8.37 -3.40 6.85
C ASP A 26 8.39 -2.07 7.59
N SER A 27 9.50 -1.36 7.44
CA SER A 27 9.65 -0.01 7.95
C SER A 27 9.04 0.98 6.95
N ASN A 28 8.69 2.18 7.43
CA ASN A 28 8.19 3.23 6.56
C ASN A 28 9.17 3.46 5.40
N THR A 29 8.67 3.46 4.17
CA THR A 29 9.44 3.75 2.95
C THR A 29 9.33 5.21 2.53
N GLU A 30 8.39 5.95 3.11
CA GLU A 30 8.14 7.37 2.86
C GLU A 30 8.69 8.21 4.01
N ALA A 31 9.75 9.00 3.73
CA ALA A 31 10.31 9.97 4.66
C ALA A 31 9.82 11.38 4.32
N VAL A 32 9.57 12.22 5.33
CA VAL A 32 9.13 13.61 5.11
C VAL A 32 10.31 14.57 5.26
N ALA A 33 10.40 15.52 4.33
CA ALA A 33 11.39 16.59 4.34
C ALA A 33 11.38 17.41 5.64
N ASP A 34 12.57 17.80 6.10
CA ASP A 34 12.83 18.65 7.29
C ASP A 34 12.38 18.07 8.65
N GLU A 35 11.90 16.83 8.70
CA GLU A 35 11.62 16.10 9.94
C GLU A 35 12.64 14.98 10.23
N GLY A 36 12.57 14.42 11.43
CA GLY A 36 13.39 13.27 11.85
C GLY A 36 12.76 11.93 11.48
N PHE A 37 13.48 11.08 10.76
CA PHE A 37 13.00 9.80 10.24
C PHE A 37 13.69 8.60 10.91
N LYS A 38 12.91 7.66 11.46
CA LYS A 38 13.43 6.41 12.03
C LYS A 38 13.51 5.34 10.94
N LEU A 39 14.72 4.93 10.57
CA LEU A 39 14.96 3.73 9.78
C LEU A 39 14.86 2.50 10.69
N GLY A 40 13.79 1.72 10.53
CA GLY A 40 13.57 0.48 11.26
C GLY A 40 14.43 -0.65 10.68
N CYS A 41 15.20 -1.32 11.53
CA CYS A 41 15.85 -2.58 11.19
C CYS A 41 15.84 -3.51 12.40
N ILE A 42 15.19 -4.66 12.29
CA ILE A 42 15.05 -5.64 13.37
C ILE A 42 15.40 -7.03 12.82
N SER A 43 16.37 -7.70 13.43
CA SER A 43 16.65 -9.13 13.18
C SER A 43 16.34 -9.92 14.45
N CYS A 44 15.50 -10.95 14.29
CA CYS A 44 15.04 -11.80 15.38
C CYS A 44 15.90 -13.07 15.47
N LYS A 45 16.61 -13.25 16.59
CA LYS A 45 17.39 -14.48 16.84
C LYS A 45 16.47 -15.70 16.84
N ARG A 46 16.83 -16.76 16.09
CA ARG A 46 16.07 -18.03 16.03
C ARG A 46 15.79 -18.68 17.41
N ARG A 47 16.59 -18.36 18.43
CA ARG A 47 16.34 -18.70 19.84
C ARG A 47 16.80 -17.53 20.73
N GLY A 48 15.85 -16.82 21.34
CA GLY A 48 16.13 -15.59 22.11
C GLY A 48 17.08 -15.77 23.30
N GLU A 49 17.01 -16.93 23.96
CA GLU A 49 17.82 -17.33 25.13
C GLU A 49 19.34 -17.35 24.87
N VAL A 50 19.76 -17.60 23.63
CA VAL A 50 21.19 -17.69 23.28
C VAL A 50 21.78 -16.29 23.20
N LYS A 51 22.66 -15.93 24.15
CA LYS A 51 23.43 -14.67 24.11
C LYS A 51 24.29 -14.63 22.85
N ALA A 52 24.12 -13.60 22.03
CA ALA A 52 24.79 -13.45 20.74
C ALA A 52 25.29 -12.01 20.55
N THR A 53 26.61 -11.82 20.67
CA THR A 53 27.27 -10.57 20.28
C THR A 53 27.25 -10.41 18.77
N ALA A 54 26.64 -9.34 18.29
CA ALA A 54 26.66 -8.92 16.89
C ALA A 54 27.11 -7.46 16.77
N PHE A 55 27.52 -7.06 15.57
CA PHE A 55 27.62 -5.66 15.20
C PHE A 55 26.63 -5.34 14.08
N VAL A 56 26.11 -4.11 14.09
CA VAL A 56 25.19 -3.61 13.07
C VAL A 56 25.99 -2.70 12.15
N LYS A 57 25.92 -2.98 10.85
CA LYS A 57 26.46 -2.11 9.80
C LYS A 57 25.32 -1.60 8.95
N TRP A 58 25.24 -0.28 8.78
CA TRP A 58 24.40 0.36 7.78
C TRP A 58 25.25 0.83 6.61
N SER A 59 24.73 0.60 5.41
CA SER A 59 25.28 1.05 4.14
C SER A 59 24.21 1.80 3.36
N PHE A 60 24.59 2.85 2.66
CA PHE A 60 23.70 3.67 1.84
C PHE A 60 24.09 3.58 0.37
N LYS A 61 23.11 3.65 -0.52
CA LYS A 61 23.28 3.74 -1.97
C LYS A 61 22.30 4.78 -2.48
N ALA A 62 22.81 5.92 -2.96
CA ALA A 62 21.98 6.94 -3.57
C ALA A 62 21.28 6.42 -4.84
N SER A 63 20.22 7.09 -5.29
CA SER A 63 19.42 6.63 -6.43
C SER A 63 20.16 6.69 -7.79
N ASP A 64 21.23 7.48 -7.86
CA ASP A 64 22.17 7.63 -8.98
C ASP A 64 23.43 6.73 -8.84
N GLU A 65 23.68 6.15 -7.66
CA GLU A 65 24.84 5.31 -7.38
C GLU A 65 24.54 3.82 -7.54
N ASN A 66 25.43 3.08 -8.22
CA ASN A 66 25.35 1.62 -8.37
C ASN A 66 26.11 0.83 -7.29
N LYS A 67 26.63 1.49 -6.24
CA LYS A 67 27.43 0.87 -5.18
C LYS A 67 26.95 1.31 -3.81
N PHE A 68 26.89 0.39 -2.86
CA PHE A 68 26.69 0.71 -1.46
C PHE A 68 27.98 1.29 -0.85
N ALA A 69 27.87 2.47 -0.24
CA ALA A 69 28.88 3.08 0.62
C ALA A 69 28.58 2.77 2.10
N ASP A 70 29.60 2.78 2.95
CA ASP A 70 29.43 2.53 4.38
C ASP A 70 28.96 3.81 5.08
N LEU A 71 27.81 3.75 5.74
CA LEU A 71 27.16 4.90 6.38
C LEU A 71 27.50 4.99 7.86
N PHE A 72 27.26 3.90 8.60
CA PHE A 72 27.29 3.87 10.06
C PHE A 72 27.55 2.46 10.59
N ILE A 73 28.36 2.33 11.63
CA ILE A 73 28.64 1.05 12.32
C ILE A 73 28.35 1.20 13.81
N TYR A 74 27.71 0.18 14.40
CA TYR A 74 27.51 0.08 15.83
C TYR A 74 28.05 -1.26 16.36
N GLN A 75 29.02 -1.20 17.26
CA GLN A 75 29.72 -2.34 17.85
C GLN A 75 30.11 -2.06 19.30
N ASN A 76 29.92 -3.03 20.20
CA ASN A 76 30.39 -2.99 21.60
C ASN A 76 30.02 -1.67 22.35
N GLY A 77 28.82 -1.13 22.09
CA GLY A 77 28.33 0.10 22.69
C GLY A 77 28.85 1.41 22.08
N ARG A 78 29.64 1.35 20.99
CA ARG A 78 30.11 2.52 20.23
C ARG A 78 29.33 2.68 18.93
N ALA A 79 29.22 3.93 18.47
CA ALA A 79 28.39 4.36 17.36
C ALA A 79 29.23 5.25 16.44
N ASP A 80 29.77 4.65 15.37
CA ASP A 80 30.75 5.29 14.49
C ASP A 80 30.06 5.68 13.17
N ILE A 81 29.92 6.98 12.92
CA ILE A 81 29.40 7.54 11.65
C ILE A 81 30.58 7.62 10.68
N ILE A 82 30.46 6.99 9.51
CA ILE A 82 31.51 6.92 8.50
C ILE A 82 31.30 8.00 7.43
N ASP A 83 30.06 8.22 7.02
CA ASP A 83 29.72 9.21 6.00
C ASP A 83 29.49 10.61 6.61
N SER A 84 30.38 11.54 6.29
CA SER A 84 30.30 12.95 6.67
C SER A 84 29.00 13.67 6.28
N ARG A 85 28.26 13.19 5.26
CA ARG A 85 26.93 13.75 4.90
C ARG A 85 25.89 13.58 6.01
N PHE A 86 26.14 12.65 6.94
CA PHE A 86 25.24 12.26 8.03
C PHE A 86 25.84 12.51 9.41
N SER A 87 27.01 13.19 9.51
CA SER A 87 27.52 13.65 10.80
C SER A 87 26.50 14.55 11.47
N ASP A 88 26.45 14.49 12.80
CA ASP A 88 25.62 15.33 13.68
C ASP A 88 24.08 15.19 13.52
N ARG A 89 23.59 14.66 12.39
CA ARG A 89 22.17 14.35 12.11
C ARG A 89 21.78 12.91 12.42
N LEU A 90 22.71 11.95 12.35
CA LEU A 90 22.43 10.52 12.52
C LEU A 90 22.63 10.06 13.97
N HIS A 91 21.62 9.41 14.54
CA HIS A 91 21.61 8.95 15.93
C HIS A 91 21.17 7.49 16.07
N TRP A 92 21.77 6.78 17.04
CA TRP A 92 21.40 5.39 17.35
C TRP A 92 20.05 5.32 18.08
N ASN A 93 19.10 4.55 17.54
CA ASN A 93 17.76 4.37 18.11
C ASN A 93 17.33 2.90 18.26
N GLY A 94 18.27 1.96 18.09
CA GLY A 94 18.11 0.54 18.37
C GLY A 94 18.39 0.18 19.83
N SER A 95 18.73 -1.09 20.09
CA SER A 95 18.97 -1.58 21.46
C SER A 95 20.15 -0.86 22.12
N LYS A 96 19.97 -0.45 23.37
CA LYS A 96 20.96 0.30 24.16
C LYS A 96 21.34 -0.50 25.40
N LYS A 97 22.65 -0.56 25.69
CA LYS A 97 23.25 -1.26 26.85
C LYS A 97 23.20 -2.81 26.81
N THR A 98 23.02 -3.43 25.64
CA THR A 98 23.13 -4.88 25.45
C THR A 98 24.04 -5.24 24.27
N ASP A 99 24.83 -6.30 24.39
CA ASP A 99 25.58 -6.89 23.27
C ASP A 99 24.68 -7.77 22.38
N ASP A 100 23.57 -8.27 22.95
CA ASP A 100 22.45 -8.87 22.24
C ASP A 100 21.69 -7.76 21.48
N LEU A 101 22.11 -7.50 20.24
CA LEU A 101 21.48 -6.53 19.34
C LEU A 101 20.44 -7.22 18.46
N GLN A 102 19.17 -6.85 18.65
CA GLN A 102 18.03 -7.31 17.84
C GLN A 102 17.34 -6.14 17.11
N ASP A 103 17.21 -4.98 17.76
CA ASP A 103 16.86 -3.71 17.11
C ASP A 103 18.14 -2.96 16.73
N GLY A 104 18.34 -2.75 15.43
CA GLY A 104 19.45 -2.06 14.80
C GLY A 104 19.11 -0.66 14.28
N SER A 105 17.97 -0.10 14.69
CA SER A 105 17.42 1.14 14.11
C SER A 105 18.30 2.38 14.31
N ILE A 106 18.26 3.26 13.31
CA ILE A 106 18.85 4.60 13.36
C ILE A 106 17.79 5.66 13.12
N LEU A 107 18.06 6.87 13.61
CA LEU A 107 17.25 8.07 13.43
C LEU A 107 18.10 9.09 12.65
N ILE A 108 17.59 9.59 11.53
CA ILE A 108 18.21 10.69 10.78
C ILE A 108 17.38 11.94 11.02
N LEU A 109 17.98 12.99 11.57
CA LEU A 109 17.33 14.29 11.75
C LEU A 109 17.40 15.13 10.47
N ASN A 110 16.39 16.00 10.29
CA ASN A 110 16.26 16.97 9.20
C ASN A 110 16.55 16.33 7.83
N VAL A 111 15.69 15.41 7.41
CA VAL A 111 15.87 14.64 6.17
C VAL A 111 15.65 15.52 4.93
N THR A 112 16.49 15.35 3.93
CA THR A 112 16.53 16.13 2.67
C THR A 112 16.37 15.23 1.44
N PHE A 113 16.18 15.83 0.26
CA PHE A 113 16.06 15.09 -1.00
C PHE A 113 17.33 14.28 -1.34
N ASN A 114 18.49 14.71 -0.86
CA ASN A 114 19.77 14.02 -1.06
C ASN A 114 19.91 12.75 -0.18
N ASP A 115 19.08 12.62 0.86
CA ASP A 115 19.06 11.46 1.75
C ASP A 115 18.14 10.33 1.22
N SER A 116 17.54 10.49 0.03
CA SER A 116 16.70 9.48 -0.62
C SER A 116 17.53 8.46 -1.40
N GLY A 117 17.21 7.17 -1.26
CA GLY A 117 17.99 6.09 -1.86
C GLY A 117 17.66 4.72 -1.26
N THR A 118 18.56 3.75 -1.44
CA THR A 118 18.46 2.43 -0.79
C THR A 118 19.39 2.37 0.41
N TYR A 119 18.83 2.19 1.60
CA TYR A 119 19.56 1.85 2.81
C TYR A 119 19.63 0.32 2.95
N MET A 120 20.76 -0.19 3.41
CA MET A 120 20.97 -1.61 3.68
C MET A 120 21.56 -1.79 5.07
N CYS A 121 20.82 -2.49 5.91
CA CYS A 121 21.19 -2.87 7.26
C CYS A 121 21.73 -4.31 7.23
N THR A 122 22.88 -4.56 7.87
CA THR A 122 23.49 -5.88 7.98
C THR A 122 23.83 -6.18 9.43
N PHE A 123 23.25 -7.25 9.97
CA PHE A 123 23.66 -7.82 11.26
C PHE A 123 24.75 -8.85 11.03
N ASN A 124 25.93 -8.61 11.61
CA ASN A 124 27.07 -9.53 11.55
C ASN A 124 27.33 -10.14 12.95
N PRO A 125 26.85 -11.36 13.22
CA PRO A 125 27.10 -12.04 14.49
C PRO A 125 28.55 -12.55 14.58
N HIS A 126 29.27 -12.22 15.66
CA HIS A 126 30.70 -12.57 15.82
C HIS A 126 31.03 -14.07 15.84
N ARG A 127 30.02 -14.96 15.91
CA ARG A 127 30.20 -16.42 15.99
C ARG A 127 29.58 -17.21 14.83
N HIS A 128 28.91 -16.57 13.88
CA HIS A 128 28.23 -17.23 12.76
C HIS A 128 28.52 -16.51 11.44
N HIS A 129 28.74 -17.27 10.37
CA HIS A 129 29.05 -16.71 9.04
C HIS A 129 27.81 -16.29 8.22
N ILE A 130 26.61 -16.40 8.79
CA ILE A 130 25.36 -15.95 8.16
C ILE A 130 25.08 -14.53 8.65
N SER A 131 25.18 -13.57 7.74
CA SER A 131 24.81 -12.17 7.96
C SER A 131 23.36 -11.94 7.51
N ASP A 132 22.50 -11.51 8.42
CA ASP A 132 21.14 -11.06 8.05
C ASP A 132 21.26 -9.69 7.37
N CYS A 133 20.83 -9.61 6.10
CA CYS A 133 20.81 -8.38 5.31
C CYS A 133 19.37 -7.93 5.05
N MET A 134 19.08 -6.67 5.34
CA MET A 134 17.77 -6.04 5.24
C MET A 134 17.89 -4.74 4.44
N SER A 135 17.24 -4.68 3.27
CA SER A 135 17.26 -3.51 2.38
C SER A 135 15.95 -2.72 2.47
N LEU A 136 16.05 -1.41 2.68
CA LEU A 136 14.93 -0.46 2.75
C LEU A 136 15.14 0.65 1.71
N SER A 137 14.24 0.74 0.74
CA SER A 137 14.18 1.85 -0.21
C SER A 137 13.40 3.02 0.40
N VAL A 138 14.04 4.18 0.54
CA VAL A 138 13.45 5.38 1.16
C VAL A 138 13.26 6.46 0.10
N SER A 139 11.99 6.74 -0.20
CA SER A 139 11.56 7.84 -1.06
C SER A 139 11.20 9.04 -0.19
N LEU A 140 11.68 10.24 -0.54
CA LEU A 140 11.24 11.44 0.14
C LEU A 140 9.88 11.90 -0.39
N VAL A 141 8.86 11.91 0.47
CA VAL A 141 7.51 12.36 0.17
C VAL A 141 7.20 13.54 1.08
N THR A 142 6.98 14.73 0.50
CA THR A 142 6.56 15.87 1.31
C THR A 142 5.14 15.65 1.82
N ARG A 143 4.85 16.03 3.07
CA ARG A 143 3.49 15.94 3.67
C ARG A 143 2.42 16.55 2.77
N GLY A 144 2.77 17.65 2.09
CA GLY A 144 1.94 18.27 1.06
C GLY A 144 1.55 17.27 -0.04
N LEU A 145 2.50 16.63 -0.73
CA LEU A 145 2.19 15.76 -1.87
C LEU A 145 1.30 14.57 -1.48
N ALA A 146 1.58 13.87 -0.37
CA ALA A 146 0.74 12.75 0.06
C ALA A 146 -0.68 13.19 0.44
N SER A 147 -0.80 14.26 1.25
CA SER A 147 -2.10 14.79 1.69
C SER A 147 -2.92 15.29 0.50
N ILE A 148 -2.32 16.16 -0.34
CA ILE A 148 -2.97 16.76 -1.52
C ILE A 148 -3.38 15.67 -2.51
N LEU A 149 -2.56 14.63 -2.74
CA LEU A 149 -2.94 13.53 -3.63
C LEU A 149 -4.16 12.77 -3.09
N SER A 150 -4.20 12.46 -1.80
CA SER A 150 -5.36 11.78 -1.20
C SER A 150 -6.64 12.62 -1.26
N GLU A 151 -6.53 13.94 -1.04
CA GLU A 151 -7.61 14.91 -1.10
C GLU A 151 -8.15 15.08 -2.54
N VAL A 152 -7.27 15.26 -3.52
CA VAL A 152 -7.64 15.37 -4.94
C VAL A 152 -8.29 14.08 -5.45
N MET A 153 -7.73 12.91 -5.11
CA MET A 153 -8.30 11.62 -5.51
C MET A 153 -9.68 11.37 -4.87
N MET A 154 -9.91 11.83 -3.64
CA MET A 154 -11.23 11.84 -3.00
C MET A 154 -12.21 12.72 -3.79
N TYR A 155 -11.86 13.97 -4.09
CA TYR A 155 -12.75 14.88 -4.83
C TYR A 155 -13.06 14.39 -6.25
N VAL A 156 -12.07 13.87 -6.98
CA VAL A 156 -12.27 13.27 -8.32
C VAL A 156 -13.25 12.09 -8.25
N SER A 157 -13.12 11.23 -7.23
CA SER A 157 -14.03 10.10 -7.02
C SER A 157 -15.46 10.54 -6.71
N ILE A 158 -15.64 11.55 -5.85
CA ILE A 158 -16.95 12.11 -5.49
C ILE A 158 -17.62 12.72 -6.73
N ILE A 159 -16.90 13.53 -7.51
CA ILE A 159 -17.44 14.18 -8.72
C ILE A 159 -17.80 13.13 -9.78
N GLY A 160 -16.95 12.11 -9.99
CA GLY A 160 -17.22 11.02 -10.92
C GLY A 160 -18.49 10.23 -10.57
N LEU A 161 -18.66 9.87 -9.30
CA LEU A 161 -19.87 9.19 -8.81
C LEU A 161 -21.11 10.09 -8.95
N GLN A 162 -21.00 11.38 -8.65
CA GLN A 162 -22.12 12.32 -8.75
C GLN A 162 -22.59 12.51 -10.21
N VAL A 163 -21.65 12.60 -11.16
CA VAL A 163 -21.96 12.66 -12.60
C VAL A 163 -22.56 11.35 -13.08
N TRP A 164 -22.05 10.19 -12.65
CA TRP A 164 -22.61 8.88 -12.98
C TRP A 164 -24.08 8.77 -12.54
N LEU A 165 -24.38 9.12 -11.29
CA LEU A 165 -25.75 9.09 -10.77
C LEU A 165 -26.69 10.05 -11.51
N VAL A 166 -26.20 11.21 -11.96
CA VAL A 166 -26.99 12.14 -12.79
C VAL A 166 -27.25 11.56 -14.19
N ILE A 167 -26.28 10.87 -14.79
CA ILE A 167 -26.47 10.16 -16.07
C ILE A 167 -27.53 9.07 -15.95
N GLU A 168 -27.45 8.22 -14.92
CA GLU A 168 -28.44 7.17 -14.66
C GLU A 168 -29.84 7.75 -14.36
N MET A 169 -29.92 8.83 -13.60
CA MET A 169 -31.20 9.54 -13.35
C MET A 169 -31.81 10.11 -14.63
N ILE A 170 -31.02 10.73 -15.51
CA ILE A 170 -31.49 11.27 -16.79
C ILE A 170 -31.88 10.13 -17.75
N TYR A 171 -31.12 9.04 -17.79
CA TYR A 171 -31.40 7.88 -18.61
C TYR A 171 -32.69 7.17 -18.17
N CYS A 172 -32.83 6.89 -16.87
CA CYS A 172 -34.06 6.35 -16.30
C CYS A 172 -35.26 7.29 -16.52
N TYR A 173 -35.09 8.60 -16.28
CA TYR A 173 -36.15 9.59 -16.50
C TYR A 173 -36.63 9.60 -17.96
N ARG A 174 -35.73 9.68 -18.95
CA ARG A 174 -36.10 9.66 -20.38
C ARG A 174 -36.73 8.35 -20.83
N LYS A 175 -36.30 7.22 -20.24
CA LYS A 175 -36.88 5.90 -20.53
C LYS A 175 -38.28 5.76 -19.95
N ILE A 176 -38.50 6.27 -18.73
CA ILE A 176 -39.81 6.27 -18.06
C ILE A 176 -40.76 7.28 -18.69
N SER A 177 -40.28 8.47 -19.12
CA SER A 177 -41.14 9.47 -19.77
C SER A 177 -41.68 8.97 -21.10
N ALA A 178 -40.86 8.30 -21.93
CA ALA A 178 -41.30 7.71 -23.18
C ALA A 178 -42.43 6.68 -22.98
N ALA A 179 -42.25 5.73 -22.05
CA ALA A 179 -43.30 4.74 -21.72
C ALA A 179 -44.51 5.38 -21.00
N GLY A 180 -44.30 6.46 -20.25
CA GLY A 180 -45.34 7.21 -19.55
C GLY A 180 -46.23 8.02 -20.49
N GLU A 181 -45.67 8.59 -21.57
CA GLU A 181 -46.45 9.24 -22.63
C GLU A 181 -47.35 8.24 -23.37
N GLU A 182 -46.87 7.02 -23.59
CA GLU A 182 -47.67 5.92 -24.17
C GLU A 182 -48.83 5.53 -23.23
N ALA A 183 -48.54 5.24 -21.95
CA ALA A 183 -49.56 4.86 -20.96
C ALA A 183 -50.58 5.98 -20.64
N LEU A 184 -50.15 7.26 -20.65
CA LEU A 184 -51.06 8.41 -20.56
C LEU A 184 -51.99 8.49 -21.77
N ARG A 185 -51.50 8.15 -22.97
CA ARG A 185 -52.30 8.18 -24.19
C ARG A 185 -53.30 7.01 -24.27
N GLU A 186 -52.94 5.83 -23.75
CA GLU A 186 -53.85 4.70 -23.60
C GLU A 186 -54.97 5.00 -22.59
N SER A 187 -54.64 5.45 -21.38
CA SER A 187 -55.65 5.80 -20.36
C SER A 187 -56.57 6.95 -20.83
N ALA A 188 -56.05 7.96 -21.52
CA ALA A 188 -56.88 9.01 -22.12
C ALA A 188 -57.84 8.49 -23.21
N ALA A 189 -57.44 7.47 -23.97
CA ALA A 189 -58.32 6.83 -24.95
C ALA A 189 -59.41 5.98 -24.27
N GLU A 190 -59.08 5.28 -23.18
CA GLU A 190 -60.03 4.50 -22.38
C GLU A 190 -61.11 5.39 -21.74
N TYR A 191 -60.73 6.53 -21.13
CA TYR A 191 -61.69 7.50 -20.61
C TYR A 191 -62.63 8.07 -21.69
N LEU A 192 -62.12 8.30 -22.91
CA LEU A 192 -62.95 8.76 -24.03
C LEU A 192 -63.92 7.68 -24.53
N ALA A 193 -63.50 6.40 -24.55
CA ALA A 193 -64.36 5.28 -24.94
C ALA A 193 -65.54 5.11 -23.96
N ILE A 194 -65.27 5.12 -22.65
CA ILE A 194 -66.29 5.06 -21.59
C ILE A 194 -67.27 6.25 -21.72
N ALA A 195 -66.76 7.44 -22.02
CA ALA A 195 -67.60 8.62 -22.24
C ALA A 195 -68.54 8.45 -23.44
N SER A 196 -68.08 7.89 -24.56
CA SER A 196 -68.96 7.59 -25.71
C SER A 196 -70.02 6.54 -25.40
N GLU A 197 -69.66 5.42 -24.75
CA GLU A 197 -70.63 4.36 -24.42
C GLU A 197 -71.76 4.88 -23.51
N SER A 198 -71.42 5.70 -22.52
CA SER A 198 -72.43 6.34 -21.65
C SER A 198 -73.36 7.30 -22.41
N LYS A 199 -72.85 7.96 -23.46
CA LYS A 199 -73.60 8.92 -24.27
C LYS A 199 -74.63 8.24 -25.17
N ASP A 200 -74.27 7.10 -25.77
CA ASP A 200 -75.16 6.33 -26.63
C ASP A 200 -76.27 5.64 -25.82
N HIS A 201 -75.98 5.19 -24.60
CA HIS A 201 -77.00 4.65 -23.70
C HIS A 201 -78.08 5.69 -23.32
N CYS A 202 -77.71 6.96 -23.15
CA CYS A 202 -78.67 8.04 -22.90
C CYS A 202 -79.51 8.44 -24.11
N ALA A 203 -79.15 8.04 -25.34
CA ALA A 203 -79.93 8.32 -26.55
C ALA A 203 -81.09 7.33 -26.77
N GLY A 204 -81.15 6.22 -26.04
CA GLY A 204 -82.09 5.12 -26.26
C GLY A 204 -83.49 5.28 -25.65
N VAL A 205 -83.72 6.27 -24.77
CA VAL A 205 -85.01 6.43 -24.07
C VAL A 205 -86.01 7.19 -24.95
N GLN A 206 -86.64 6.47 -25.88
CA GLN A 206 -87.82 6.96 -26.58
C GLN A 206 -89.01 7.01 -25.61
N VAL A 207 -89.46 8.22 -25.28
CA VAL A 207 -90.79 8.42 -24.71
C VAL A 207 -91.81 8.26 -25.83
N ALA A 208 -92.62 7.22 -25.76
CA ALA A 208 -93.80 7.04 -26.59
C ALA A 208 -95.05 7.27 -25.73
N GLU A 209 -95.85 8.24 -26.15
CA GLU A 209 -97.25 8.47 -25.75
C GLU A 209 -98.16 8.03 -26.92
#